data_AF-Q6LD20-F1
#
_entry.id   AF-Q6LD20-F1
#
_cell.length_a   1.000
_cell.length_b   1.000
_cell.length_c   1.000
_cell.angle_alpha   90.00
_cell.angle_beta   90.00
_cell.angle_gamma   90.00
#
_symmetry.space_group_name_H-M   'P 1'
#
loop_
_entity.id
_entity.type
_entity.pdbx_description
1 polymer ?
#
loop_
_entity_poly.entity_id
_entity_poly.type
_entity_poly.pdbx_seq_one_letter_code
_entity_poly.pdbx_strand_id
1 'polypeptide(L)'
;GYSKSSSGSHSDKWKPIPTCANVQTTHCVFSQDTVYTGTFFLHVQASEGNHTSFWSEEKFIDSQKHILPPPPVITVTAMSDTLLVYVNCQDSTCDGLNYEIIFWENTSNTK
;
A
#
# COMPACT_ATOMS: atom_id res chain seq x y z
N GLY A 1 0.16 -16.45 -14.72
CA GLY A 1 1.05 -16.71 -13.57
C GLY A 1 2.44 -16.24 -13.92
N TYR A 2 3.13 -15.56 -13.01
CA TYR A 2 4.55 -15.24 -13.18
C TYR A 2 5.37 -16.49 -12.87
N SER A 3 6.25 -16.90 -13.80
CA SER A 3 7.13 -18.05 -13.63
C SER A 3 8.57 -17.55 -13.49
N LYS A 4 9.22 -17.90 -12.38
CA LYS A 4 10.61 -17.55 -12.09
C LYS A 4 11.51 -18.52 -12.85
N SER A 5 12.40 -17.99 -13.69
CA SER A 5 13.26 -18.78 -14.58
C SER A 5 14.62 -19.15 -14.00
N SER A 6 14.85 -19.00 -12.68
CA SER A 6 16.13 -19.36 -12.05
C SER A 6 15.98 -20.43 -10.97
N SER A 7 16.54 -21.60 -11.26
CA SER A 7 16.76 -22.75 -10.36
C SER A 7 17.95 -22.52 -9.40
N GLY A 8 18.15 -21.28 -8.94
CA GLY A 8 19.21 -20.92 -8.00
C GLY A 8 18.65 -20.71 -6.60
N SER A 9 19.16 -21.44 -5.61
CA SER A 9 18.92 -21.19 -4.19
C SER A 9 19.45 -19.80 -3.83
N HIS A 10 18.63 -18.76 -4.00
CA HIS A 10 18.93 -17.41 -3.56
C HIS A 10 18.70 -17.27 -2.03
N SER A 11 19.04 -18.29 -1.22
CA SER A 11 18.85 -18.29 0.24
C SER A 11 19.44 -17.04 0.89
N ASP A 12 20.56 -16.56 0.34
CA ASP A 12 21.35 -15.45 0.90
C ASP A 12 20.73 -14.07 0.60
N LYS A 13 19.65 -14.02 -0.18
CA LYS A 13 18.94 -12.78 -0.54
C LYS A 13 17.70 -12.52 0.33
N TRP A 14 17.29 -13.49 1.15
CA TRP A 14 16.13 -13.34 2.02
C TRP A 14 16.52 -12.56 3.27
N LYS A 15 15.72 -11.55 3.60
CA LYS A 15 15.87 -10.77 4.83
C LYS A 15 14.58 -10.86 5.63
N PRO A 16 14.66 -11.16 6.94
CA PRO A 16 13.47 -11.14 7.78
C PRO A 16 12.95 -9.71 7.88
N ILE A 17 11.63 -9.56 7.86
CA ILE A 17 10.96 -8.30 8.18
C ILE A 17 10.86 -8.24 9.71
N PRO A 18 11.60 -7.35 10.41
CA PRO A 18 11.71 -7.42 11.87
C PRO A 18 10.36 -7.34 12.59
N THR A 19 9.41 -6.55 12.07
CA THR A 19 8.07 -6.40 12.65
C THR A 19 7.19 -7.64 12.46
N CYS A 20 7.57 -8.56 11.57
CA CYS A 20 6.82 -9.79 11.26
C CYS A 20 7.58 -11.06 11.63
N ALA A 21 8.77 -10.94 12.23
CA ALA A 21 9.55 -12.08 12.67
C ALA A 21 9.00 -12.58 14.02
N ASN A 22 8.74 -13.88 14.13
CA ASN A 22 8.31 -14.55 15.36
C ASN A 22 7.01 -13.98 15.99
N VAL A 23 6.08 -13.53 15.15
CA VAL A 23 4.76 -13.11 15.60
C VAL A 23 3.87 -14.32 15.88
N GLN A 24 2.97 -14.21 16.86
CA GLN A 24 1.99 -15.26 17.18
C GLN A 24 0.70 -15.12 16.35
N THR A 25 0.55 -14.02 15.60
CA THR A 25 -0.62 -13.72 14.78
C THR A 25 -0.43 -14.20 13.35
N THR A 26 -1.55 -14.51 12.67
CA THR A 26 -1.56 -14.85 11.24
C THR A 26 -1.53 -13.62 10.32
N HIS A 27 -1.56 -12.42 10.91
CA HIS A 27 -1.46 -11.15 10.22
C HIS A 27 -0.25 -10.36 10.74
N CYS A 28 0.37 -9.60 9.85
CA CYS A 28 1.43 -8.66 10.19
C CYS A 28 1.31 -7.39 9.33
N VAL A 29 1.60 -6.25 9.94
CA VAL A 29 1.69 -4.95 9.27
C VAL A 29 3.15 -4.50 9.34
N PHE A 30 3.70 -4.07 8.20
CA PHE A 30 5.06 -3.54 8.11
C PHE A 30 5.04 -2.27 7.26
N SER A 31 5.94 -1.33 7.59
CA SER A 31 6.11 -0.11 6.78
C SER A 31 6.64 -0.47 5.39
N GLN A 32 6.26 0.33 4.39
CA GLN A 32 6.86 0.23 3.06
C GLN A 32 8.38 0.44 3.12
N ASP A 33 8.88 1.29 4.03
CA ASP A 33 10.32 1.54 4.21
C ASP A 33 11.09 0.29 4.63
N THR A 34 10.41 -0.69 5.23
CA THR A 34 11.01 -1.95 5.69
C THR A 34 11.34 -2.87 4.51
N VAL A 35 10.76 -2.63 3.33
CA VAL A 35 10.95 -3.42 2.11
C VAL A 35 11.43 -2.54 0.97
N TYR A 36 12.04 -3.16 -0.03
CA TYR A 36 12.49 -2.43 -1.21
C TYR A 36 11.30 -1.84 -1.97
N THR A 37 11.37 -0.56 -2.32
CA THR A 37 10.41 0.12 -3.20
C THR A 37 10.44 -0.50 -4.60
N GLY A 38 9.34 -1.10 -5.04
CA GLY A 38 9.24 -1.83 -6.30
C GLY A 38 8.59 -3.19 -6.12
N THR A 39 9.21 -4.24 -6.67
CA THR A 39 8.68 -5.60 -6.63
C THR A 39 9.54 -6.51 -5.76
N PHE A 40 8.91 -7.37 -4.97
CA PHE A 40 9.60 -8.32 -4.10
C PHE A 40 8.78 -9.60 -3.91
N PHE A 41 9.42 -10.62 -3.35
CA PHE A 41 8.78 -11.88 -2.98
C PHE A 41 8.68 -11.99 -1.46
N LEU A 42 7.57 -12.55 -0.98
CA LEU A 42 7.37 -12.91 0.42
C LEU A 42 7.17 -14.41 0.56
N HIS A 43 7.65 -14.96 1.65
CA HIS A 43 7.32 -16.30 2.11
C HIS A 43 7.29 -16.27 3.64
N VAL A 44 6.60 -17.23 4.24
CA VAL A 44 6.48 -17.35 5.69
C VAL A 44 6.92 -18.73 6.13
N GLN A 45 7.41 -18.82 7.35
CA GLN A 45 7.72 -20.07 8.02
C GLN A 45 7.02 -20.05 9.37
N ALA A 46 6.29 -21.12 9.68
CA ALA A 46 5.69 -21.31 10.99
C ALA A 46 6.71 -21.98 11.92
N SER A 47 6.67 -21.61 13.20
CA SER A 47 7.45 -22.28 14.24
C SER A 47 6.56 -22.70 15.39
N GLU A 48 6.87 -23.85 15.97
CA GLU A 48 6.26 -24.38 17.19
C GLU A 48 7.38 -24.82 18.13
N GLY A 49 7.69 -23.96 19.11
CA GLY A 49 8.84 -24.15 19.99
C GLY A 49 10.15 -24.18 19.21
N ASN A 50 10.84 -25.33 19.22
CA ASN A 50 12.10 -25.54 18.50
C ASN A 50 11.91 -26.12 17.09
N HIS A 51 10.68 -26.44 16.69
CA HIS A 51 10.39 -26.98 15.37
C HIS A 51 9.97 -25.85 14.42
N THR A 52 10.40 -25.96 13.16
CA THR A 52 10.01 -25.04 12.09
C THR A 52 9.38 -25.82 10.94
N SER A 53 8.35 -25.27 10.33
CA SER A 53 7.76 -25.80 9.11
C SER A 53 8.71 -25.61 7.91
N PHE A 54 8.35 -26.21 6.78
CA PHE A 54 8.85 -25.74 5.49
C PHE A 54 8.42 -24.30 5.23
N TRP A 55 9.17 -23.60 4.39
CA TRP A 55 8.76 -22.30 3.87
C TRP A 55 7.50 -22.44 3.02
N SER A 56 6.62 -21.45 3.10
CA SER A 56 5.49 -21.34 2.20
C SER A 56 5.92 -21.09 0.76
N GLU A 57 4.97 -21.16 -0.16
CA GLU A 57 5.18 -20.66 -1.52
C GLU A 57 5.60 -19.18 -1.52
N GLU A 58 6.45 -18.82 -2.49
CA GLU A 58 6.86 -17.43 -2.71
C GLU A 58 5.69 -16.64 -3.32
N LYS A 59 5.25 -15.60 -2.62
CA LYS A 59 4.25 -14.65 -3.09
C LYS A 59 4.92 -13.42 -3.70
N PHE A 60 4.66 -13.18 -4.98
CA PHE A 60 5.07 -11.94 -5.65
C PHE A 60 4.19 -10.76 -5.19
N ILE A 61 4.84 -9.66 -4.82
CA ILE A 61 4.22 -8.41 -4.39
C ILE A 61 4.78 -7.28 -5.25
N ASP A 62 3.87 -6.45 -5.76
CA ASP A 62 4.18 -5.17 -6.39
C ASP A 62 3.76 -4.07 -5.41
N SER A 63 4.73 -3.50 -4.70
CA SER A 63 4.45 -2.51 -3.65
C SER A 63 3.70 -1.30 -4.17
N GLN A 64 3.90 -0.91 -5.44
CA GLN A 64 3.25 0.27 -6.02
C GLN A 64 1.73 0.11 -6.10
N LYS A 65 1.23 -1.12 -6.24
CA LYS A 65 -0.22 -1.40 -6.24
C LYS A 65 -0.86 -1.33 -4.85
N HIS A 66 -0.03 -1.33 -3.80
CA HIS A 66 -0.46 -1.28 -2.41
C HIS A 66 -0.20 0.08 -1.76
N ILE A 67 0.35 1.05 -2.52
CA ILE A 67 0.44 2.45 -2.08
C ILE A 67 -0.95 3.06 -2.23
N LEU A 68 -1.53 3.49 -1.11
CA LEU A 68 -2.68 4.38 -1.12
C LEU A 68 -2.17 5.81 -1.26
N PRO A 69 -2.54 6.55 -2.32
CA PRO A 69 -2.21 7.97 -2.39
C PRO A 69 -2.87 8.71 -1.23
N PRO A 70 -2.20 9.70 -0.62
CA PRO A 70 -2.79 10.49 0.44
C PRO A 70 -4.02 11.26 -0.10
N PRO A 71 -5.00 11.56 0.77
CA PRO A 71 -6.15 12.36 0.36
C PRO A 71 -5.68 13.71 -0.18
N PRO A 72 -6.25 14.20 -1.30
CA PRO A 72 -5.86 15.49 -1.86
C PRO A 72 -6.28 16.63 -0.93
N VAL A 73 -5.52 17.72 -0.96
CA VAL A 73 -5.90 18.96 -0.30
C VAL A 73 -6.81 19.73 -1.25
N ILE A 74 -8.06 19.93 -0.85
CA ILE A 74 -9.06 20.63 -1.65
C ILE A 74 -9.25 22.04 -1.09
N THR A 75 -9.04 23.05 -1.92
CA THR A 75 -9.35 24.44 -1.61
C THR A 75 -10.49 24.92 -2.50
N VAL A 76 -11.56 25.41 -1.89
CA VAL A 76 -12.72 25.93 -2.61
C VAL A 76 -12.81 27.42 -2.39
N THR A 77 -12.84 28.20 -3.47
CA THR A 77 -13.06 29.64 -3.42
C THR A 77 -14.38 29.96 -4.11
N ALA A 78 -15.31 30.56 -3.37
CA ALA A 78 -16.56 31.04 -3.91
C ALA A 78 -16.35 32.44 -4.51
N MET A 79 -16.83 32.61 -5.73
CA MET A 79 -17.01 33.91 -6.39
C MET A 79 -18.51 34.14 -6.60
N SER A 80 -18.88 35.26 -7.21
CA SER A 80 -20.28 35.69 -7.37
C SER A 80 -21.21 34.61 -7.94
N ASP A 81 -20.77 33.90 -8.98
CA ASP A 81 -21.54 32.89 -9.71
C ASP A 81 -20.73 31.61 -9.99
N THR A 82 -19.50 31.56 -9.49
CA THR A 82 -18.52 30.53 -9.84
C THR A 82 -17.91 29.93 -8.57
N LEU A 83 -17.78 28.61 -8.55
CA LEU A 83 -17.00 27.89 -7.54
C LEU A 83 -15.68 27.45 -8.17
N LEU A 84 -14.58 27.97 -7.64
CA LEU A 84 -13.25 27.58 -8.07
C LEU A 84 -12.70 26.54 -7.11
N VAL A 85 -12.48 25.33 -7.63
CA VAL A 85 -11.98 24.18 -6.87
C VAL A 85 -10.54 23.90 -7.28
N TYR A 86 -9.63 24.06 -6.33
CA TYR A 86 -8.23 23.68 -6.48
C TYR A 86 -8.00 22.35 -5.76
N VAL A 87 -7.59 21.35 -6.52
CA VAL A 87 -7.17 20.05 -5.98
C VAL A 87 -5.65 20.04 -6.01
N ASN A 88 -5.04 20.07 -4.84
CA ASN A 88 -3.59 20.03 -4.68
C ASN A 88 -3.17 18.69 -4.10
N CYS A 89 -2.18 18.05 -4.71
CA CYS A 89 -1.51 16.91 -4.13
C CYS A 89 -0.03 17.22 -3.97
N GLN A 90 0.48 17.04 -2.74
CA GLN A 90 1.87 17.34 -2.40
C GLN A 90 2.82 16.17 -2.67
N ASP A 91 2.31 15.00 -3.07
CA ASP A 91 3.08 13.78 -3.20
C ASP A 91 3.15 13.29 -4.66
N SER A 92 4.30 12.72 -5.03
CA SER A 92 4.55 12.09 -6.35
C SER A 92 3.63 10.92 -6.64
N THR A 93 2.95 10.38 -5.63
CA THR A 93 1.94 9.32 -5.77
C THR A 93 0.67 9.77 -6.50
N CYS A 94 0.55 11.06 -6.82
CA CYS A 94 -0.62 11.63 -7.47
C CYS A 94 -0.51 11.73 -9.00
N ASP A 95 0.63 11.37 -9.58
CA ASP A 95 0.78 11.30 -11.03
C ASP A 95 -0.19 10.29 -11.63
N GLY A 96 -1.04 10.74 -12.55
CA GLY A 96 -2.02 9.90 -13.24
C GLY A 96 -3.32 9.65 -12.49
N LEU A 97 -3.58 10.36 -11.38
CA LEU A 97 -4.88 10.32 -10.69
C LEU A 97 -5.92 11.18 -11.42
N ASN A 98 -7.15 10.66 -11.50
CA ASN A 98 -8.32 11.41 -11.93
C ASN A 98 -9.21 11.67 -10.71
N TYR A 99 -9.64 12.91 -10.52
CA TYR A 99 -10.48 13.31 -9.40
C TYR A 99 -11.92 13.56 -9.86
N GLU A 100 -12.87 12.99 -9.13
CA GLU A 100 -14.31 13.27 -9.29
C GLU A 100 -14.76 14.24 -8.19
N ILE A 101 -15.37 15.36 -8.58
CA ILE A 101 -15.87 16.37 -7.65
C ILE A 101 -17.40 16.28 -7.62
N ILE A 102 -17.95 15.98 -6.45
CA ILE A 102 -19.39 15.91 -6.22
C ILE A 102 -19.77 17.08 -5.30
N PHE A 103 -20.69 17.92 -5.76
CA PHE A 103 -21.23 19.05 -4.99
C PHE A 103 -22.75 18.97 -4.94
N TRP A 104 -23.33 19.45 -3.85
CA TRP A 104 -24.77 19.49 -3.65
C TRP A 104 -25.15 20.72 -2.82
N GLU A 105 -26.37 21.21 -3.03
CA GLU A 105 -26.92 22.28 -2.19
C GLU A 105 -27.25 21.72 -0.80
N ASN A 106 -26.87 22.46 0.24
CA ASN A 106 -27.21 22.08 1.61
C ASN A 106 -28.69 22.41 1.87
N THR A 107 -29.56 21.44 1.63
CA THR A 107 -31.02 21.57 1.82
C THR A 107 -31.47 21.26 3.25
N SER A 108 -30.62 21.52 4.26
CA SER A 108 -31.04 21.41 5.67
C SER A 108 -32.17 22.40 5.95
N ASN A 109 -33.40 21.89 5.85
CA ASN A 109 -34.65 22.56 6.14
C ASN A 109 -34.65 22.93 7.63
N THR A 110 -34.23 24.15 7.97
CA THR A 110 -34.70 24.82 9.19
C THR A 110 -35.96 25.59 8.82
N LYS A 111 -37.09 24.88 8.81
CA LYS A 111 -38.40 25.47 9.05
C LYS A 111 -38.89 25.05 10.42
#